data_AF-A0A023G052-F1
#
_entry.id   AF-A0A023G052-F1
#
_cell.length_a   1.000
_cell.length_b   1.000
_cell.length_c   1.000
_cell.angle_alpha   90.00
_cell.angle_beta   90.00
_cell.angle_gamma   90.00
#
_symmetry.space_group_name_H-M   'P 1'
#
loop_
_entity.id
_entity.type
_entity.pdbx_description
1 polymer ?
#
loop_
_entity_poly.entity_id
_entity_poly.type
_entity_poly.pdbx_seq_one_letter_code
_entity_poly.pdbx_strand_id
1 'polypeptide(L)'
;MNLITITLSGCILFALVHPMGTCRSCCGSCTKPMCMDKDTADGNSNRYFPIKGKCEVRSSTRHCKGKFYTEKKECENCCKSFLSSKVKQ
;
A
#
# COMPACT_ATOMS: atom_id res chain seq x y z
N MET A 1 43.03 25.81 -3.28
CA MET A 1 41.84 25.02 -2.87
C MET A 1 40.79 25.19 -3.94
N ASN A 2 40.60 24.16 -4.77
CA ASN A 2 39.78 24.25 -5.99
C ASN A 2 38.28 24.27 -5.64
N LEU A 3 37.54 25.27 -6.13
CA LEU A 3 36.08 25.40 -5.99
C LEU A 3 35.33 24.11 -6.40
N ILE A 4 35.91 23.35 -7.32
CA ILE A 4 35.39 22.11 -7.88
C ILE A 4 35.20 21.03 -6.80
N THR A 5 36.04 21.04 -5.76
CA THR A 5 36.02 20.02 -4.69
C THR A 5 34.86 20.20 -3.72
N ILE A 6 34.38 21.43 -3.52
CA ILE A 6 33.28 21.74 -2.57
C ILE A 6 31.92 21.43 -3.22
N THR A 7 31.80 21.62 -4.53
CA THR A 7 30.55 21.37 -5.24
C THR A 7 30.22 19.87 -5.34
N LEU A 8 31.24 19.00 -5.45
CA LEU A 8 31.01 17.55 -5.50
C LEU A 8 30.60 16.93 -4.15
N SER A 9 30.99 17.52 -3.02
CA SER A 9 30.61 16.98 -1.70
C SER A 9 29.17 17.28 -1.29
N GLY A 10 28.52 18.28 -1.90
CA GLY A 10 27.12 18.62 -1.62
C GLY A 10 26.10 17.66 -2.24
N CYS A 11 26.41 17.08 -3.40
CA CYS A 11 25.48 16.22 -4.13
C CYS A 11 25.30 14.82 -3.53
N ILE A 12 26.26 14.34 -2.72
CA ILE A 12 26.22 12.99 -2.16
C ILE A 12 25.30 12.92 -0.92
N LEU A 13 25.13 14.03 -0.20
CA LEU A 13 24.32 14.06 1.03
C LEU A 13 22.80 14.09 0.78
N PHE A 14 22.35 14.49 -0.41
CA PHE A 14 20.92 14.50 -0.76
C PHE A 14 20.36 13.12 -1.15
N ALA A 15 21.22 12.15 -1.49
CA ALA A 15 20.78 10.79 -1.83
C ALA A 15 20.48 9.92 -0.59
N LEU A 16 20.93 10.33 0.59
CA LEU A 16 20.71 9.61 1.85
C LEU A 16 19.45 10.07 2.60
N VAL A 17 18.90 11.24 2.25
CA VAL A 17 17.58 11.66 2.70
C VAL A 17 16.56 11.05 1.76
N HIS A 18 16.49 9.72 1.71
CA HIS A 18 15.23 9.09 1.32
C HIS A 18 14.20 9.65 2.31
N PRO A 19 13.20 10.43 1.87
CA PRO A 19 12.14 10.76 2.78
C PRO A 19 11.57 9.39 3.16
N MET A 20 11.63 9.04 4.44
CA MET A 20 10.71 8.06 4.99
C MET A 20 9.34 8.64 4.66
N GLY A 21 8.81 8.25 3.50
CA GLY A 21 7.68 8.87 2.88
C GLY A 21 6.59 8.82 3.91
N THR A 22 6.28 9.97 4.50
CA THR A 22 5.05 10.19 5.21
C THR A 22 4.00 9.85 4.17
N CYS A 23 3.49 8.64 4.21
CA CYS A 23 2.60 8.19 3.18
C CYS A 23 1.33 9.03 3.31
N ARG A 24 1.19 10.00 2.40
CA ARG A 24 0.14 11.03 2.46
C ARG A 24 -1.23 10.48 2.03
N SER A 25 -1.25 9.42 1.22
CA SER A 25 -2.45 8.71 0.79
C SER A 25 -2.06 7.34 0.22
N CYS A 26 -2.92 6.34 0.35
CA CYS A 26 -2.74 4.98 -0.21
C CYS A 26 -1.61 4.13 0.38
N CYS A 27 -1.53 4.05 1.70
CA CYS A 27 -0.46 3.31 2.39
C CYS A 27 -0.74 1.81 2.58
N GLY A 28 -1.98 1.40 2.33
CA GLY A 28 -2.38 0.01 2.34
C GLY A 28 -1.85 -0.74 1.12
N SER A 29 -1.82 -2.07 1.21
CA SER A 29 -1.59 -2.94 0.07
C SER A 29 -2.89 -3.28 -0.64
N CYS A 30 -2.88 -3.20 -1.98
CA CYS A 30 -3.94 -3.71 -2.84
C CYS A 30 -3.86 -5.23 -3.08
N THR A 31 -2.80 -5.89 -2.62
CA THR A 31 -2.63 -7.34 -2.80
C THR A 31 -3.13 -8.06 -1.55
N LYS A 32 -4.06 -8.99 -1.73
CA LYS A 32 -4.58 -9.84 -0.66
C LYS A 32 -3.51 -10.86 -0.25
N PRO A 33 -2.98 -10.82 0.99
CA PRO A 33 -2.10 -11.87 1.49
C PRO A 33 -2.88 -13.15 1.81
N MET A 34 -2.20 -14.30 1.79
CA MET A 34 -2.80 -15.63 2.07
C MET A 34 -3.42 -15.75 3.47
N CYS A 35 -2.92 -14.98 4.45
CA CYS A 35 -3.47 -14.94 5.80
C CYS A 35 -4.88 -14.31 5.85
N MET A 36 -5.27 -13.48 4.86
CA MET A 36 -6.55 -12.77 4.77
C MET A 36 -7.48 -13.54 3.83
N ASP A 37 -7.80 -14.77 4.22
CA ASP A 37 -8.54 -15.69 3.36
C ASP A 37 -10.04 -15.73 3.68
N LYS A 38 -10.46 -15.32 4.88
CA LYS A 38 -11.87 -15.40 5.26
C LYS A 38 -12.69 -14.31 4.57
N ASP A 39 -13.75 -14.73 3.87
CA ASP A 39 -14.78 -13.90 3.23
C ASP A 39 -15.74 -13.19 4.22
N THR A 40 -15.50 -13.30 5.53
CA THR A 40 -16.44 -12.80 6.56
C THR A 40 -15.87 -11.61 7.31
N ALA A 41 -16.76 -10.72 7.76
CA ALA A 41 -16.43 -9.61 8.67
C ALA A 41 -16.29 -10.05 10.15
N ASP A 42 -16.28 -11.36 10.39
CA ASP A 42 -16.38 -11.99 11.72
C ASP A 42 -15.01 -12.17 12.41
N GLY A 43 -13.91 -11.81 11.74
CA GLY A 43 -12.57 -11.91 12.31
C GLY A 43 -12.13 -10.65 13.06
N ASN A 44 -11.11 -10.80 13.91
CA ASN A 44 -10.53 -9.70 14.70
C ASN A 44 -9.90 -8.56 13.86
N SER A 45 -9.79 -8.70 12.54
CA SER A 45 -9.12 -7.72 11.68
C SER A 45 -9.74 -7.72 10.28
N ASN A 46 -10.79 -6.91 10.12
CA ASN A 46 -11.41 -6.65 8.83
C ASN A 46 -10.56 -5.67 8.02
N ARG A 47 -10.23 -6.06 6.78
CA ARG A 47 -9.46 -5.28 5.81
C ARG A 47 -10.05 -5.39 4.42
N TYR A 48 -9.93 -4.34 3.62
CA TYR A 48 -10.49 -4.26 2.28
C TYR A 48 -9.45 -4.51 1.21
N PHE A 49 -9.77 -5.38 0.25
CA PHE A 49 -8.91 -5.73 -0.87
C PHE A 49 -9.69 -5.71 -2.20
N PRO A 50 -9.06 -5.30 -3.32
CA PRO A 50 -9.67 -5.37 -4.64
C PRO A 50 -9.73 -6.82 -5.11
N ILE A 51 -10.91 -7.42 -5.09
CA ILE A 51 -11.19 -8.79 -5.50
C ILE A 51 -12.30 -8.77 -6.54
N LYS A 52 -12.08 -9.42 -7.69
CA LYS A 52 -13.05 -9.50 -8.80
C LYS A 52 -13.64 -8.14 -9.22
N GLY A 53 -12.81 -7.10 -9.25
CA GLY A 53 -13.22 -5.76 -9.69
C GLY A 53 -13.99 -4.94 -8.65
N LYS A 54 -14.08 -5.40 -7.40
CA LYS A 54 -14.70 -4.67 -6.28
C LYS A 54 -13.82 -4.75 -5.04
N CYS A 55 -13.88 -3.74 -4.16
CA CYS A 55 -13.24 -3.84 -2.85
C CYS A 55 -14.13 -4.64 -1.90
N GLU A 56 -13.67 -5.84 -1.53
CA GLU A 56 -14.34 -6.76 -0.63
C GLU A 56 -13.64 -6.80 0.73
N VAL A 57 -14.42 -7.02 1.79
CA VAL A 57 -13.87 -7.22 3.13
C VAL A 57 -13.31 -8.63 3.25
N ARG A 58 -12.13 -8.73 3.86
CA ARG A 58 -11.52 -9.99 4.27
C ARG A 58 -11.11 -9.89 5.71
N SER A 59 -11.13 -11.04 6.37
CA SER A 59 -10.63 -11.15 7.74
C SER A 59 -9.61 -12.26 7.88
N SER A 60 -8.90 -12.21 9.00
CA SER A 60 -8.02 -13.26 9.46
C SER A 60 -8.28 -13.55 10.92
N THR A 61 -8.17 -14.82 11.31
CA THR A 61 -8.11 -15.23 12.72
C THR A 61 -6.70 -15.14 13.29
N ARG A 62 -5.69 -14.90 12.44
CA ARG A 62 -4.30 -14.76 12.84
C ARG A 62 -3.88 -13.30 12.69
N HIS A 63 -2.91 -12.88 13.49
CA HIS A 63 -2.31 -11.56 13.31
C HIS A 63 -1.55 -11.54 11.99
N CYS A 64 -2.11 -10.86 10.98
CA CYS A 64 -1.43 -10.73 9.70
C CYS A 64 -0.67 -9.40 9.62
N LYS A 65 0.64 -9.51 9.41
CA LYS A 65 1.53 -8.36 9.29
C LYS A 65 1.31 -7.65 7.96
N GLY A 66 1.23 -6.33 8.02
CA GLY A 66 1.13 -5.46 6.85
C GLY A 66 0.21 -4.26 7.10
N LYS A 67 0.31 -3.26 6.24
CA LYS A 67 -0.65 -2.16 6.17
C LYS A 67 -1.68 -2.50 5.10
N PHE A 68 -2.94 -2.50 5.50
CA PHE A 68 -4.07 -2.82 4.63
C PHE A 68 -5.17 -1.80 4.88
N TYR A 69 -6.03 -1.61 3.89
CA TYR A 69 -7.10 -0.63 3.95
C TYR A 69 -8.17 -1.07 4.97
N THR A 70 -8.56 -0.16 5.86
CA THR A 70 -9.63 -0.41 6.84
C THR A 70 -10.98 0.06 6.34
N GLU A 71 -11.00 0.89 5.29
CA GLU A 71 -12.22 1.41 4.68
C GLU A 71 -12.32 0.99 3.22
N LYS A 72 -13.54 0.68 2.79
CA LYS A 72 -13.84 0.36 1.39
C LYS A 72 -13.46 1.49 0.44
N LYS A 73 -13.82 2.72 0.81
CA LYS A 73 -13.56 3.93 0.00
C LYS A 73 -12.06 4.16 -0.21
N GLU A 74 -11.24 3.88 0.80
CA GLU A 74 -9.79 3.99 0.68
C GLU A 74 -9.24 2.94 -0.31
N CYS A 75 -9.68 1.69 -0.20
CA CYS A 75 -9.35 0.63 -1.17
C CYS A 75 -9.77 1.02 -2.59
N GLU A 76 -10.98 1.54 -2.78
CA GLU A 76 -11.49 1.93 -4.11
C GLU A 76 -10.69 3.09 -4.70
N ASN A 77 -10.28 4.05 -3.87
CA ASN A 77 -9.48 5.19 -4.32
C ASN A 77 -8.05 4.80 -4.68
N CYS A 78 -7.47 3.87 -3.93
CA CYS A 78 -6.05 3.52 -4.04
C CYS A 78 -5.78 2.34 -4.98
N CYS A 79 -6.76 1.44 -5.12
CA CYS A 79 -6.63 0.23 -5.94
C CYS A 79 -7.37 0.31 -7.27
N LYS A 80 -7.65 1.51 -7.79
CA LYS A 80 -8.36 1.74 -9.05
C LYS A 80 -7.84 0.89 -10.21
N SER A 81 -6.51 0.76 -10.34
CA SER A 81 -5.87 -0.05 -11.38
C SER A 81 -6.26 -1.53 -11.29
N PHE A 82 -6.40 -2.08 -10.08
CA PHE A 82 -6.83 -3.47 -9.85
C PHE A 82 -8.32 -3.67 -10.13
N LEU A 83 -9.14 -2.63 -9.93
CA LEU A 83 -10.57 -2.65 -10.22
C LEU A 83 -10.86 -2.53 -11.72
N SER A 84 -10.10 -1.72 -12.44
CA SER A 84 -10.29 -1.45 -13.87
C SER A 84 -9.72 -2.56 -14.77
N SER A 85 -8.61 -3.20 -14.37
CA SER A 85 -7.92 -4.22 -15.20
C SER A 85 -8.73 -5.50 -15.47
N LYS A 86 -9.86 -5.70 -14.79
CA LYS A 86 -10.73 -6.89 -14.92
C LYS A 86 -12.01 -6.64 -15.74
N VAL A 87 -12.23 -5.44 -16.26
CA VAL A 87 -13.41 -5.12 -17.11
C VAL A 87 -13.22 -5.61 -18.56
N LYS A 88 -12.07 -6.22 -18.90
CA LYS A 88 -11.74 -6.61 -20.28
C LYS A 88 -11.44 -8.11 -20.49
N GLN A 89 -12.07 -9.02 -19.73
CA GLN A 89 -12.07 -10.45 -20.04
C GLN A 89 -13.48 -10.98 -20.16
#